data_AF-A0A1F9LYY0-F1
#
_entry.id   AF-A0A1F9LYY0-F1
#
_cell.length_a   1.000
_cell.length_b   1.000
_cell.length_c   1.000
_cell.angle_alpha   90.00
_cell.angle_beta   90.00
_cell.angle_gamma   90.00
#
_symmetry.space_group_name_H-M   'P 1'
#
loop_
_entity.id
_entity.type
_entity.pdbx_description
1 polymer ?
#
loop_
_entity_poly.entity_id
_entity_poly.type
_entity_poly.pdbx_seq_one_letter_code
_entity_poly.pdbx_strand_id
1 'polypeptide(L)'
;MERPSLLSSSRVLPWWLAYSLFLLLSCGVEPLMVDDGTRTPVHNPAGPPQTVIPPEQPTQTTGSELPSPQEGTQGTGTLPTAPERPAPVLPTEVEEVATTPSPVTEGTPTFAEPRDLAAHLLERAAHPEAYPDAGVLRFRNSAESQQSLTQFVAAGEASLNASNRPRASTPLDYKLLEAILAVLEAGLDLELWAMTTGDHMTGSAHYSGLAVDLKRDLAVYAFFFEQRVELCIGSLITMPRSSWPEGTHNLYNGQYGNADASGHTQHVHVSVMERCP
;
A
#
# COMPACT_ATOMS: atom_id res chain seq x y z
N MET A 1 -27.67 18.16 62.87
CA MET A 1 -26.83 18.94 61.93
C MET A 1 -26.56 18.07 60.72
N GLU A 2 -27.44 18.17 59.72
CA GLU A 2 -27.33 17.42 58.46
C GLU A 2 -26.48 18.23 57.48
N ARG A 3 -25.53 17.57 56.81
CA ARG A 3 -24.72 18.17 55.74
C ARG A 3 -25.42 17.94 54.40
N PRO A 4 -25.58 18.96 53.54
CA PRO A 4 -26.12 18.77 52.20
C PRO A 4 -25.06 18.18 51.27
N SER A 5 -25.46 17.17 50.50
CA SER A 5 -24.69 16.55 49.42
C SER A 5 -24.80 17.40 48.15
N LEU A 6 -23.66 17.93 47.68
CA LEU A 6 -23.53 18.57 46.38
C LEU A 6 -23.29 17.49 45.32
N LEU A 7 -24.35 17.12 44.59
CA LEU A 7 -24.25 16.36 43.35
C LEU A 7 -23.71 17.29 42.25
N SER A 8 -22.43 17.14 41.93
CA SER A 8 -21.80 17.75 40.76
C SER A 8 -22.31 17.07 39.49
N SER A 9 -23.20 17.74 38.77
CA SER A 9 -23.68 17.30 37.47
C SER A 9 -22.66 17.72 36.39
N SER A 10 -21.67 16.86 36.16
CA SER A 10 -20.74 17.01 35.03
C SER A 10 -21.48 16.68 33.74
N ARG A 11 -21.98 17.72 33.05
CA ARG A 11 -22.48 17.59 31.68
C ARG A 11 -21.28 17.37 30.76
N VAL A 12 -21.03 16.12 30.42
CA VAL A 12 -20.09 15.74 29.36
C VAL A 12 -20.67 16.27 28.04
N LEU A 13 -20.03 17.27 27.42
CA LEU A 13 -20.39 17.68 26.09
C LEU A 13 -20.11 16.52 25.11
N PRO A 14 -20.99 16.26 24.13
CA PRO A 14 -20.72 15.27 23.09
C PRO A 14 -19.41 15.61 22.36
N TRP A 15 -18.50 14.65 22.28
CA TRP A 15 -17.13 14.84 21.78
C TRP A 15 -17.05 15.37 20.33
N TRP A 16 -18.07 15.11 19.51
CA TRP A 16 -18.15 15.62 18.13
C TRP A 16 -18.32 17.15 18.04
N LEU A 17 -18.88 17.81 19.06
CA LEU A 17 -18.95 19.28 19.13
C LEU A 17 -17.59 19.92 19.46
N ALA A 18 -16.72 19.23 20.21
CA ALA A 18 -15.37 19.72 20.50
C ALA A 18 -14.47 19.66 19.25
N TYR A 19 -14.63 18.64 18.41
CA TYR A 19 -13.86 18.48 17.18
C TYR A 19 -14.19 19.54 16.12
N SER A 20 -15.48 19.91 16.01
CA SER A 20 -15.94 20.96 15.09
C SER A 20 -15.40 22.35 15.46
N LEU A 21 -15.23 22.63 16.76
CA LEU A 21 -14.68 23.90 17.22
C LEU A 21 -13.17 24.00 16.97
N PHE A 22 -12.44 22.88 17.08
CA PHE A 22 -10.99 22.83 16.82
C PHE A 22 -10.65 23.02 15.33
N LEU A 23 -11.49 22.52 14.42
CA LEU A 23 -11.34 22.73 12.97
C LEU A 23 -11.57 24.20 12.55
N LEU A 24 -12.50 24.91 13.22
CA LEU A 24 -12.78 26.33 12.93
C LEU A 24 -11.67 27.27 13.42
N LEU A 25 -10.94 26.92 14.50
CA LEU A 25 -9.83 27.72 15.02
C LEU A 25 -8.50 27.47 14.30
N SER A 26 -8.38 26.39 13.53
CA SER A 26 -7.17 26.05 12.77
C SER A 26 -7.11 26.69 11.37
N CYS A 27 -8.20 27.31 10.92
CA CYS A 27 -8.21 28.17 9.72
C CYS A 27 -7.75 29.60 10.09
N GLY A 28 -6.54 29.70 10.64
CA GLY A 28 -5.85 30.98 10.79
C GLY A 28 -5.52 31.54 9.40
N VAL A 29 -6.16 32.65 9.07
CA VAL A 29 -5.86 33.47 7.89
C VAL A 29 -4.43 34.00 8.01
N GLU A 30 -3.51 33.47 7.22
CA GLU A 30 -2.20 34.10 7.03
C GLU A 30 -2.27 35.20 5.94
N PRO A 31 -1.51 36.29 6.11
CA PRO A 31 -1.66 37.51 5.32
C PRO A 31 -1.11 37.35 3.90
N LEU A 32 -1.81 38.00 2.97
CA LEU A 32 -1.45 38.22 1.59
C LEU A 32 -0.01 38.77 1.48
N MET A 33 0.95 37.93 1.07
CA MET A 33 2.25 38.38 0.60
C MET A 33 2.10 38.83 -0.85
N VAL A 34 2.29 40.13 -1.06
CA VAL A 34 2.36 40.78 -2.37
C VAL A 34 3.65 40.33 -3.05
N ASP A 35 3.53 39.68 -4.20
CA ASP A 35 4.66 39.30 -5.06
C ASP A 35 5.02 40.48 -5.97
N ASP A 36 6.15 41.14 -5.65
CA ASP A 36 6.72 42.20 -6.47
C ASP A 36 7.45 41.58 -7.66
N GLY A 37 6.82 41.73 -8.82
CA GLY A 37 7.37 41.27 -10.09
C GLY A 37 8.74 41.85 -10.38
N THR A 38 9.71 40.96 -10.61
CA THR A 38 10.83 41.24 -11.52
C THR A 38 11.07 40.05 -12.44
N ARG A 39 10.83 40.34 -13.72
CA ARG A 39 11.09 39.51 -14.91
C ARG A 39 12.54 39.05 -14.99
N THR A 40 12.74 37.83 -15.50
CA THR A 40 13.46 37.61 -16.76
C THR A 40 13.08 36.24 -17.37
N PRO A 41 12.81 36.14 -18.68
CA PRO A 41 12.46 34.88 -19.32
C PRO A 41 13.73 34.14 -19.74
N VAL A 42 13.91 32.89 -19.30
CA VAL A 42 14.94 32.02 -19.86
C VAL A 42 14.37 31.30 -21.07
N HIS A 43 15.05 31.53 -22.18
CA HIS A 43 14.84 31.00 -23.51
C HIS A 43 14.53 29.50 -23.56
N ASN A 44 13.51 29.19 -24.35
CA ASN A 44 13.29 27.92 -25.00
C ASN A 44 14.19 27.84 -26.25
N PRO A 45 15.15 26.91 -26.38
CA PRO A 45 15.73 26.59 -27.67
C PRO A 45 14.94 25.43 -28.29
N ALA A 46 14.24 25.75 -29.37
CA ALA A 46 13.78 24.79 -30.36
C ALA A 46 14.92 23.84 -30.72
N GLY A 47 14.70 22.54 -30.51
CA GLY A 47 15.58 21.50 -31.04
C GLY A 47 15.53 21.49 -32.58
N PRO A 48 16.65 21.17 -33.25
CA PRO A 48 16.71 21.11 -34.71
C PRO A 48 15.83 19.98 -35.26
N PRO A 49 15.38 20.08 -36.53
CA PRO A 49 14.54 19.07 -37.16
C PRO A 49 15.25 17.72 -37.22
N GLN A 50 14.54 16.66 -36.83
CA GLN A 50 15.01 15.30 -37.01
C GLN A 50 15.11 14.97 -38.51
N THR A 51 16.32 14.67 -38.96
CA THR A 51 16.58 14.07 -40.27
C THR A 51 16.03 12.65 -40.26
N VAL A 52 15.06 12.38 -41.14
CA VAL A 52 14.57 11.05 -41.46
C VAL A 52 15.70 10.27 -42.15
N ILE A 53 16.25 9.26 -41.47
CA ILE A 53 17.16 8.28 -42.07
C ILE A 53 16.29 7.14 -42.65
N PRO A 54 16.39 6.80 -43.95
CA PRO A 54 15.68 5.67 -44.54
C PRO A 54 16.23 4.33 -44.03
N PRO A 55 15.43 3.25 -44.04
CA PRO A 55 15.84 1.94 -43.54
C PRO A 55 16.90 1.31 -44.46
N GLU A 56 18.08 1.03 -43.90
CA GLU A 56 19.09 0.18 -44.54
C GLU A 56 18.62 -1.29 -44.59
N GLN A 57 18.86 -1.91 -45.74
CA GLN A 57 18.62 -3.32 -46.03
C GLN A 57 19.50 -4.25 -45.17
N PRO A 58 19.09 -5.53 -45.01
CA PRO A 58 19.78 -6.48 -44.15
C PRO A 58 21.08 -6.99 -44.78
N THR A 59 22.19 -6.83 -44.05
CA THR A 59 23.46 -7.50 -44.34
C THR A 59 23.35 -8.97 -43.94
N GLN A 60 23.48 -9.85 -44.93
CA GLN A 60 23.77 -11.27 -44.71
C GLN A 60 25.18 -11.41 -44.14
N THR A 61 25.30 -12.03 -42.97
CA THR A 61 26.58 -12.55 -42.49
C THR A 61 26.45 -14.04 -42.25
N THR A 62 27.20 -14.77 -43.04
CA THR A 62 27.46 -16.21 -43.02
C THR A 62 28.24 -16.63 -41.76
N GLY A 63 27.83 -17.78 -41.21
CA GLY A 63 28.74 -18.79 -40.64
C GLY A 63 29.26 -18.55 -39.21
N SER A 64 28.85 -19.42 -38.28
CA SER A 64 29.78 -20.28 -37.55
C SER A 64 29.04 -21.23 -36.59
N GLU A 65 29.13 -22.51 -36.94
CA GLU A 65 29.23 -23.72 -36.11
C GLU A 65 28.46 -23.83 -34.79
N LEU A 66 27.46 -24.72 -34.82
CA LEU A 66 26.95 -25.49 -33.69
C LEU A 66 28.02 -26.46 -33.17
N PRO A 67 28.24 -26.57 -31.85
CA PRO A 67 28.73 -27.80 -31.25
C PRO A 67 27.56 -28.77 -31.01
N SER A 68 27.77 -30.00 -31.46
CA SER A 68 26.91 -31.17 -31.26
C SER A 68 26.64 -31.49 -29.79
N PRO A 69 25.49 -32.11 -29.46
CA PRO A 69 25.23 -32.61 -28.11
C PRO A 69 26.06 -33.87 -27.84
N GLN A 70 26.82 -33.87 -26.74
CA GLN A 70 27.44 -35.09 -26.22
C GLN A 70 26.38 -35.93 -25.50
N GLU A 71 26.12 -37.12 -26.05
CA GLU A 71 25.51 -38.24 -25.34
C GLU A 71 26.43 -38.67 -24.19
N GLY A 72 25.86 -38.76 -22.99
CA GLY A 72 26.59 -39.13 -21.78
C GLY A 72 25.70 -39.81 -20.74
N THR A 73 25.73 -41.14 -20.79
CA THR A 73 25.67 -42.06 -19.65
C THR A 73 24.34 -42.19 -18.89
N GLN A 74 23.60 -43.25 -19.26
CA GLN A 74 22.59 -43.89 -18.40
C GLN A 74 23.26 -44.47 -17.15
N GLY A 75 23.06 -43.83 -16.00
CA GLY A 75 23.34 -44.39 -14.70
C GLY A 75 22.12 -45.15 -14.18
N THR A 76 22.20 -46.48 -14.12
CA THR A 76 21.27 -47.34 -13.38
C THR A 76 21.42 -47.08 -11.88
N GLY A 77 20.58 -46.18 -11.35
CA GLY A 77 20.45 -45.91 -9.92
C GLY A 77 19.48 -46.87 -9.26
N THR A 78 19.99 -47.65 -8.31
CA THR A 78 19.27 -48.58 -7.43
C THR A 78 18.15 -47.86 -6.67
N LEU A 79 16.94 -48.40 -6.73
CA LEU A 79 15.79 -47.98 -5.92
C LEU A 79 16.10 -48.12 -4.42
N PRO A 80 15.95 -47.07 -3.60
CA PRO A 80 16.01 -47.20 -2.15
C PRO A 80 14.76 -47.93 -1.62
N THR A 81 15.01 -48.91 -0.76
CA THR A 81 14.03 -49.66 0.01
C THR A 81 13.14 -48.72 0.82
N ALA A 82 11.82 -48.88 0.68
CA ALA A 82 10.83 -48.12 1.44
C ALA A 82 11.00 -48.36 2.96
N PRO A 83 10.96 -47.30 3.80
CA PRO A 83 10.99 -47.47 5.24
C PRO A 83 9.71 -48.17 5.74
N GLU A 84 9.89 -49.11 6.67
CA GLU A 84 8.83 -49.84 7.36
C GLU A 84 7.79 -48.89 7.96
N ARG A 85 6.51 -49.20 7.69
CA ARG A 85 5.35 -48.52 8.25
C ARG A 85 5.30 -48.76 9.77
N PRO A 86 5.35 -47.73 10.62
CA PRO A 86 5.13 -47.92 12.05
C PRO A 86 3.71 -48.41 12.32
N ALA A 87 3.59 -49.26 13.34
CA ALA A 87 2.34 -49.89 13.76
C ALA A 87 1.27 -48.84 14.16
N PRO A 88 -0.02 -49.15 13.95
CA PRO A 88 -1.11 -48.26 14.33
C PRO A 88 -1.14 -48.04 15.85
N VAL A 89 -0.97 -46.78 16.26
CA VAL A 89 -1.18 -46.34 17.65
C VAL A 89 -2.68 -46.31 17.92
N LEU A 90 -3.11 -47.06 18.93
CA LEU A 90 -4.49 -47.07 19.42
C LEU A 90 -4.87 -45.68 19.96
N PRO A 91 -6.09 -45.18 19.70
CA PRO A 91 -6.52 -43.88 20.19
C PRO A 91 -6.69 -43.92 21.72
N THR A 92 -5.93 -43.06 22.40
CA THR A 92 -6.14 -42.71 23.81
C THR A 92 -7.49 -42.00 23.94
N GLU A 93 -8.28 -42.41 24.93
CA GLU A 93 -9.58 -41.81 25.28
C GLU A 93 -9.46 -40.29 25.37
N VAL A 94 -10.26 -39.59 24.56
CA VAL A 94 -10.32 -38.14 24.52
C VAL A 94 -11.22 -37.69 25.67
N GLU A 95 -10.61 -37.06 26.67
CA GLU A 95 -11.30 -36.41 27.78
C GLU A 95 -12.22 -35.31 27.22
N GLU A 96 -13.50 -35.35 27.59
CA GLU A 96 -14.54 -34.42 27.14
C GLU A 96 -14.27 -33.02 27.70
N VAL A 97 -13.48 -32.23 26.96
CA VAL A 97 -13.20 -30.83 27.29
C VAL A 97 -14.48 -30.02 27.07
N ALA A 98 -15.02 -29.47 28.16
CA ALA A 98 -16.18 -28.60 28.17
C ALA A 98 -16.01 -27.46 27.14
N THR A 99 -16.85 -27.48 26.11
CA THR A 99 -16.96 -26.41 25.10
C THR A 99 -17.32 -25.10 25.78
N THR A 100 -16.33 -24.22 25.90
CA THR A 100 -16.55 -22.81 26.21
C THR A 100 -17.31 -22.18 25.04
N PRO A 101 -18.32 -21.34 25.30
CA PRO A 101 -19.09 -20.69 24.24
C PRO A 101 -18.14 -19.87 23.37
N SER A 102 -18.19 -20.10 22.05
CA SER A 102 -17.42 -19.34 21.08
C SER A 102 -17.70 -17.85 21.27
N PRO A 103 -16.67 -16.98 21.30
CA PRO A 103 -16.87 -15.55 21.38
C PRO A 103 -17.74 -15.11 20.19
N VAL A 104 -18.75 -14.30 20.49
CA VAL A 104 -19.57 -13.63 19.47
C VAL A 104 -18.60 -12.84 18.60
N THR A 105 -18.40 -13.28 17.37
CA THR A 105 -17.58 -12.57 16.39
C THR A 105 -18.35 -11.30 16.04
N GLU A 106 -17.94 -10.17 16.60
CA GLU A 106 -18.47 -8.88 16.16
C GLU A 106 -18.23 -8.77 14.64
N GLY A 107 -19.29 -8.45 13.89
CA GLY A 107 -19.25 -8.48 12.44
C GLY A 107 -18.23 -7.47 11.91
N THR A 108 -17.49 -7.86 10.87
CA THR A 108 -16.56 -6.98 10.15
C THR A 108 -17.29 -5.70 9.73
N PRO A 109 -16.78 -4.51 10.07
CA PRO A 109 -17.42 -3.26 9.67
C PRO A 109 -17.48 -3.16 8.15
N THR A 110 -18.67 -2.88 7.62
CA THR A 110 -18.87 -2.61 6.19
C THR A 110 -18.90 -1.11 5.97
N PHE A 111 -18.03 -0.59 5.11
CA PHE A 111 -17.99 0.83 4.75
C PHE A 111 -18.76 1.05 3.44
N ALA A 112 -19.71 1.99 3.44
CA ALA A 112 -20.50 2.27 2.24
C ALA A 112 -19.74 3.19 1.26
N GLU A 113 -18.89 4.08 1.79
CA GLU A 113 -18.20 5.11 1.03
C GLU A 113 -16.69 5.11 1.33
N PRO A 114 -15.84 5.44 0.34
CA PRO A 114 -14.39 5.58 0.54
C PRO A 114 -14.00 6.55 1.66
N ARG A 115 -14.79 7.62 1.85
CA ARG A 115 -14.54 8.61 2.91
C ARG A 115 -14.71 8.01 4.31
N ASP A 116 -15.66 7.12 4.50
CA ASP A 116 -15.90 6.46 5.79
C ASP A 116 -14.74 5.53 6.13
N LEU A 117 -14.26 4.78 5.13
CA LEU A 117 -13.09 3.91 5.30
C LEU A 117 -11.81 4.72 5.56
N ALA A 118 -11.60 5.82 4.85
CA ALA A 118 -10.47 6.72 5.13
C ALA A 118 -10.55 7.34 6.53
N ALA A 119 -11.75 7.74 6.99
CA ALA A 119 -11.96 8.24 8.34
C ALA A 119 -11.65 7.16 9.40
N HIS A 120 -12.06 5.92 9.14
CA HIS A 120 -11.72 4.79 10.01
C HIS A 120 -10.21 4.52 10.09
N LEU A 121 -9.49 4.62 8.96
CA LEU A 121 -8.02 4.49 8.96
C LEU A 121 -7.35 5.62 9.77
N LEU A 122 -7.84 6.85 9.66
CA LEU A 122 -7.36 7.97 10.49
C LEU A 122 -7.64 7.75 11.98
N GLU A 123 -8.82 7.23 12.33
CA GLU A 123 -9.16 6.86 13.70
C GLU A 123 -8.23 5.78 14.25
N ARG A 124 -7.97 4.70 13.49
CA ARG A 124 -7.01 3.65 13.85
C ARG A 124 -5.61 4.19 14.10
N ALA A 125 -5.15 5.11 13.26
CA ALA A 125 -3.84 5.74 13.43
C ALA A 125 -3.77 6.63 14.68
N ALA A 126 -4.87 7.28 15.05
CA ALA A 126 -4.94 8.15 16.23
C ALA A 126 -5.12 7.37 17.54
N HIS A 127 -5.76 6.20 17.49
CA HIS A 127 -6.16 5.39 18.65
C HIS A 127 -5.80 3.91 18.46
N PRO A 128 -4.52 3.55 18.27
CA PRO A 128 -4.12 2.16 18.05
C PRO A 128 -4.51 1.24 19.23
N GLU A 129 -4.63 1.78 20.45
CA GLU A 129 -5.06 1.05 21.64
C GLU A 129 -6.51 0.53 21.59
N ALA A 130 -7.35 1.10 20.72
CA ALA A 130 -8.71 0.63 20.50
C ALA A 130 -8.76 -0.62 19.60
N TYR A 131 -7.63 -1.02 19.00
CA TYR A 131 -7.50 -2.12 18.06
C TYR A 131 -6.35 -3.07 18.46
N PRO A 132 -6.42 -3.72 19.64
CA PRO A 132 -5.28 -4.44 20.22
C PRO A 132 -4.80 -5.66 19.41
N ASP A 133 -5.66 -6.22 18.57
CA ASP A 133 -5.35 -7.38 17.71
C ASP A 133 -5.00 -6.98 16.27
N ALA A 134 -5.03 -5.69 15.94
CA ALA A 134 -4.69 -5.17 14.62
C ALA A 134 -3.27 -4.59 14.58
N GLY A 135 -2.73 -4.47 13.36
CA GLY A 135 -1.51 -3.73 13.11
C GLY A 135 -1.67 -2.23 13.35
N VAL A 136 -0.55 -1.53 13.58
CA VAL A 136 -0.52 -0.09 13.82
C VAL A 136 -0.30 0.66 12.50
N LEU A 137 -1.15 1.63 12.21
CA LEU A 137 -0.96 2.56 11.10
C LEU A 137 -0.15 3.79 11.55
N ARG A 138 0.97 4.04 10.87
CA ARG A 138 1.84 5.21 11.07
C ARG A 138 2.00 5.99 9.76
N PHE A 139 2.37 7.27 9.88
CA PHE A 139 2.71 8.13 8.75
C PHE A 139 4.16 8.61 8.92
N ARG A 140 5.06 8.27 7.98
CA ARG A 140 6.49 8.66 8.07
C ARG A 140 6.67 10.17 8.06
N ASN A 141 6.02 10.81 7.09
CA ASN A 141 5.95 12.26 6.97
C ASN A 141 4.56 12.68 7.46
N SER A 142 4.37 12.69 8.78
CA SER A 142 3.06 12.88 9.42
C SER A 142 2.28 14.11 8.94
N ALA A 143 2.94 15.11 8.35
CA ALA A 143 2.23 16.20 7.71
C ALA A 143 1.57 15.77 6.39
N GLU A 144 2.32 15.30 5.38
CA GLU A 144 1.81 15.19 4.00
C GLU A 144 0.85 14.02 3.78
N SER A 145 1.22 12.81 4.20
CA SER A 145 0.39 11.63 3.97
C SER A 145 -0.88 11.67 4.83
N GLN A 146 -0.76 12.07 6.09
CA GLN A 146 -1.92 12.24 6.97
C GLN A 146 -2.81 13.40 6.51
N GLN A 147 -2.23 14.52 6.05
CA GLN A 147 -2.99 15.63 5.46
C GLN A 147 -3.73 15.19 4.20
N SER A 148 -3.13 14.33 3.37
CA SER A 148 -3.78 13.80 2.16
C SER A 148 -5.04 13.00 2.51
N LEU A 149 -4.96 12.07 3.48
CA LEU A 149 -6.15 11.35 3.96
C LEU A 149 -7.16 12.29 4.63
N THR A 150 -6.69 13.24 5.44
CA THR A 150 -7.57 14.19 6.14
C THR A 150 -8.33 15.09 5.16
N GLN A 151 -7.64 15.57 4.12
CA GLN A 151 -8.24 16.33 3.02
C GLN A 151 -9.23 15.47 2.25
N PHE A 152 -8.90 14.21 1.96
CA PHE A 152 -9.82 13.29 1.32
C PHE A 152 -11.09 13.08 2.14
N VAL A 153 -10.97 12.88 3.45
CA VAL A 153 -12.13 12.77 4.36
C VAL A 153 -12.95 14.05 4.35
N ALA A 154 -12.33 15.24 4.30
CA ALA A 154 -13.04 16.52 4.33
C ALA A 154 -13.71 16.89 2.98
N ALA A 155 -12.99 16.72 1.87
CA ALA A 155 -13.33 17.26 0.55
C ALA A 155 -13.69 16.19 -0.49
N GLY A 156 -13.45 14.91 -0.21
CA GLY A 156 -13.59 13.81 -1.18
C GLY A 156 -12.40 13.67 -2.13
N GLU A 157 -11.36 14.48 -1.97
CA GLU A 157 -10.17 14.47 -2.82
C GLU A 157 -8.90 14.71 -1.98
N ALA A 158 -7.82 13.99 -2.29
CA ALA A 158 -6.49 14.21 -1.73
C ALA A 158 -5.70 15.19 -2.61
N SER A 159 -4.97 16.14 -2.03
CA SER A 159 -4.17 17.09 -2.81
C SER A 159 -2.82 16.49 -3.23
N LEU A 160 -2.53 16.49 -4.53
CA LEU A 160 -1.19 16.24 -5.06
C LEU A 160 -0.32 17.48 -4.83
N ASN A 161 0.60 17.44 -3.87
CA ASN A 161 1.77 18.34 -3.88
C ASN A 161 2.91 17.62 -4.63
N ALA A 162 2.91 17.73 -5.96
CA ALA A 162 4.07 17.36 -6.77
C ALA A 162 4.85 18.64 -7.11
N SER A 163 6.17 18.62 -6.95
CA SER A 163 6.99 19.85 -7.07
C SER A 163 6.98 20.44 -8.49
N ASN A 164 6.62 19.63 -9.48
CA ASN A 164 6.70 19.97 -10.90
C ASN A 164 5.35 19.99 -11.65
N ARG A 165 4.21 19.99 -10.95
CA ARG A 165 2.88 20.02 -11.59
C ARG A 165 1.93 20.98 -10.86
N PRO A 166 0.92 21.55 -11.55
CA PRO A 166 -0.16 22.24 -10.86
C PRO A 166 -0.73 21.32 -9.78
N ARG A 167 -1.09 21.88 -8.61
CA ARG A 167 -1.86 21.12 -7.62
C ARG A 167 -3.08 20.53 -8.32
N ALA A 168 -3.07 19.21 -8.43
CA ALA A 168 -4.23 18.45 -8.85
C ALA A 168 -4.77 17.77 -7.59
N SER A 169 -6.08 17.68 -7.49
CA SER A 169 -6.74 16.88 -6.47
C SER A 169 -7.11 15.55 -7.10
N THR A 170 -7.04 14.47 -6.32
CA THR A 170 -7.30 13.13 -6.84
C THR A 170 -8.09 12.34 -5.79
N PRO A 171 -9.24 11.75 -6.16
CA PRO A 171 -9.95 10.87 -5.24
C PRO A 171 -9.10 9.64 -4.94
N LEU A 172 -9.15 9.14 -3.70
CA LEU A 172 -8.55 7.85 -3.35
C LEU A 172 -9.48 6.72 -3.74
N ASP A 173 -8.91 5.68 -4.35
CA ASP A 173 -9.68 4.51 -4.74
C ASP A 173 -10.07 3.68 -3.52
N TYR A 174 -11.32 3.18 -3.52
CA TYR A 174 -11.85 2.37 -2.43
C TYR A 174 -11.01 1.11 -2.20
N LYS A 175 -10.56 0.44 -3.28
CA LYS A 175 -9.75 -0.78 -3.20
C LYS A 175 -8.39 -0.53 -2.57
N LEU A 176 -7.81 0.65 -2.77
CA LEU A 176 -6.54 0.99 -2.14
C LEU A 176 -6.71 1.08 -0.62
N LEU A 177 -7.80 1.71 -0.17
CA LEU A 177 -8.11 1.84 1.25
C LEU A 177 -8.46 0.48 1.89
N GLU A 178 -9.21 -0.38 1.18
CA GLU A 178 -9.49 -1.76 1.62
C GLU A 178 -8.19 -2.56 1.75
N ALA A 179 -7.27 -2.43 0.80
CA ALA A 179 -5.99 -3.11 0.83
C ALA A 179 -5.15 -2.69 2.04
N ILE A 180 -5.16 -1.40 2.42
CA ILE A 180 -4.52 -0.91 3.64
C ILE A 180 -5.19 -1.50 4.89
N LEU A 181 -6.53 -1.50 4.93
CA LEU A 181 -7.27 -2.06 6.06
C LEU A 181 -6.96 -3.54 6.25
N ALA A 182 -6.93 -4.33 5.17
CA ALA A 182 -6.68 -5.77 5.20
C ALA A 182 -5.32 -6.11 5.83
N VAL A 183 -4.27 -5.32 5.57
CA VAL A 183 -2.96 -5.50 6.21
C VAL A 183 -3.05 -5.28 7.72
N LEU A 184 -3.74 -4.22 8.14
CA LEU A 184 -3.92 -3.93 9.57
C LEU A 184 -4.74 -5.02 10.25
N GLU A 185 -5.79 -5.53 9.60
CA GLU A 185 -6.60 -6.64 10.12
C GLU A 185 -5.83 -7.97 10.17
N ALA A 186 -4.79 -8.13 9.35
CA ALA A 186 -3.86 -9.24 9.46
C ALA A 186 -2.81 -9.08 10.58
N GLY A 187 -2.90 -8.02 11.39
CA GLY A 187 -1.98 -7.77 12.51
C GLY A 187 -0.63 -7.19 12.08
N LEU A 188 -0.51 -6.68 10.85
CA LEU A 188 0.75 -6.17 10.31
C LEU A 188 0.82 -4.64 10.42
N ASP A 189 1.89 -4.14 11.03
CA ASP A 189 2.17 -2.70 11.10
C ASP A 189 2.39 -2.10 9.70
N LEU A 190 1.81 -0.93 9.47
CA LEU A 190 2.02 -0.14 8.25
C LEU A 190 2.58 1.23 8.57
N GLU A 191 3.54 1.67 7.76
CA GLU A 191 4.03 3.05 7.78
C GLU A 191 3.91 3.63 6.38
N LEU A 192 2.94 4.52 6.19
CA LEU A 192 2.65 5.23 4.95
C LEU A 192 3.70 6.31 4.70
N TRP A 193 4.36 6.25 3.54
CA TRP A 193 5.39 7.21 3.14
C TRP A 193 4.80 8.28 2.21
N ALA A 194 4.12 7.83 1.17
CA ALA A 194 3.45 8.69 0.21
C ALA A 194 2.15 8.06 -0.24
N MET A 195 1.13 8.89 -0.37
CA MET A 195 -0.15 8.52 -0.97
C MET A 195 -0.58 9.72 -1.79
N THR A 196 -0.70 9.54 -3.11
CA THR A 196 -1.04 10.64 -4.02
C THR A 196 -0.09 11.85 -3.93
N THR A 197 1.10 11.71 -3.36
CA THR A 197 2.02 12.82 -3.14
C THR A 197 3.41 12.47 -3.65
N GLY A 198 4.21 13.50 -3.91
CA GLY A 198 5.58 13.36 -4.38
C GLY A 198 5.73 13.38 -5.90
N ASP A 199 6.99 13.37 -6.32
CA ASP A 199 7.36 13.34 -7.73
C ASP A 199 7.51 11.91 -8.20
N HIS A 200 6.63 11.52 -9.12
CA HIS A 200 6.60 10.21 -9.73
C HIS A 200 6.80 10.32 -11.24
N MET A 201 7.15 9.21 -11.87
CA MET A 201 7.20 9.17 -13.33
C MET A 201 5.82 9.42 -13.95
N THR A 202 5.80 9.95 -15.18
CA THR A 202 4.55 10.15 -15.93
C THR A 202 3.79 8.83 -16.06
N GLY A 203 2.49 8.86 -15.75
CA GLY A 203 1.64 7.66 -15.76
C GLY A 203 1.64 6.87 -14.46
N SER A 204 2.31 7.34 -13.40
CA SER A 204 2.25 6.71 -12.08
C SER A 204 0.81 6.67 -11.54
N ALA A 205 0.44 5.51 -10.97
CA ALA A 205 -0.84 5.28 -10.31
C ALA A 205 -1.05 6.16 -9.05
N HIS A 206 0.02 6.77 -8.51
CA HIS A 206 -0.10 7.79 -7.47
C HIS A 206 -0.92 9.00 -7.95
N TYR A 207 -0.80 9.37 -9.22
CA TYR A 207 -1.52 10.51 -9.79
C TYR A 207 -3.00 10.23 -10.07
N SER A 208 -3.45 8.99 -9.87
CA SER A 208 -4.84 8.57 -10.03
C SER A 208 -5.45 8.01 -8.76
N GLY A 209 -4.80 8.18 -7.59
CA GLY A 209 -5.36 7.72 -6.31
C GLY A 209 -5.36 6.20 -6.14
N LEU A 210 -4.59 5.49 -6.96
CA LEU A 210 -4.55 4.04 -7.01
C LEU A 210 -3.29 3.44 -6.38
N ALA A 211 -2.36 4.26 -5.88
CA ALA A 211 -1.10 3.77 -5.34
C ALA A 211 -0.68 4.42 -4.02
N VAL A 212 0.18 3.69 -3.32
CA VAL A 212 0.76 4.05 -2.04
C VAL A 212 2.19 3.52 -1.95
N ASP A 213 3.07 4.33 -1.37
CA ASP A 213 4.41 3.90 -1.00
C ASP A 213 4.47 3.68 0.51
N LEU A 214 5.02 2.53 0.90
CA LEU A 214 5.07 2.05 2.27
C LEU A 214 6.52 1.88 2.71
N LYS A 215 6.78 1.99 4.02
CA LYS A 215 8.05 1.53 4.58
C LYS A 215 8.35 0.12 4.10
N ARG A 216 9.62 -0.09 3.79
CA ARG A 216 10.11 -1.39 3.38
C ARG A 216 9.92 -2.42 4.49
N ASP A 217 8.94 -3.29 4.30
CA ASP A 217 8.60 -4.41 5.18
C ASP A 217 8.32 -5.66 4.34
N LEU A 218 9.06 -6.74 4.62
CA LEU A 218 8.96 -7.99 3.86
C LEU A 218 7.69 -8.78 4.18
N ALA A 219 7.14 -8.66 5.40
CA ALA A 219 5.91 -9.33 5.78
C ALA A 219 4.70 -8.67 5.09
N VAL A 220 4.67 -7.34 5.08
CA VAL A 220 3.66 -6.56 4.34
C VAL A 220 3.71 -6.87 2.85
N TYR A 221 4.92 -6.91 2.27
CA TYR A 221 5.09 -7.27 0.87
C TYR A 221 4.59 -8.68 0.55
N ALA A 222 4.94 -9.68 1.38
CA ALA A 222 4.46 -11.05 1.22
C ALA A 222 2.93 -11.12 1.32
N PHE A 223 2.34 -10.44 2.30
CA PHE A 223 0.89 -10.36 2.47
C PHE A 223 0.19 -9.84 1.21
N PHE A 224 0.63 -8.69 0.67
CA PHE A 224 0.04 -8.16 -0.55
C PHE A 224 0.20 -9.10 -1.74
N PHE A 225 1.35 -9.80 -1.84
CA PHE A 225 1.55 -10.78 -2.89
C PHE A 225 0.59 -11.97 -2.76
N GLU A 226 0.40 -12.50 -1.56
CA GLU A 226 -0.52 -13.61 -1.29
C GLU A 226 -1.98 -13.23 -1.56
N GLN A 227 -2.38 -12.04 -1.11
CA GLN A 227 -3.74 -11.51 -1.24
C GLN A 227 -4.00 -10.76 -2.56
N ARG A 228 -3.04 -10.81 -3.50
CA ARG A 228 -3.06 -9.94 -4.71
C ARG A 228 -4.33 -10.04 -5.55
N VAL A 229 -4.92 -11.23 -5.64
CA VAL A 229 -6.12 -11.47 -6.44
C VAL A 229 -7.35 -10.88 -5.73
N GLU A 230 -7.47 -11.07 -4.42
CA GLU A 230 -8.59 -10.58 -3.62
C GLU A 230 -8.56 -9.05 -3.47
N LEU A 231 -7.37 -8.49 -3.26
CA LEU A 231 -7.17 -7.05 -3.07
C LEU A 231 -6.95 -6.27 -4.39
N CYS A 232 -7.19 -6.91 -5.55
CA CYS A 232 -6.97 -6.35 -6.88
C CYS A 232 -5.59 -5.67 -7.06
N ILE A 233 -4.52 -6.23 -6.51
CA ILE A 233 -3.18 -5.61 -6.57
C ILE A 233 -2.67 -5.60 -8.00
N GLY A 234 -2.52 -4.39 -8.55
CA GLY A 234 -2.03 -4.14 -9.91
C GLY A 234 -0.51 -4.07 -9.96
N SER A 235 0.10 -3.30 -9.07
CA SER A 235 1.56 -3.20 -8.97
C SER A 235 1.99 -3.50 -7.56
N LEU A 236 3.06 -4.29 -7.45
CA LEU A 236 3.71 -4.58 -6.18
C LEU A 236 5.20 -4.60 -6.46
N ILE A 237 5.89 -3.52 -6.10
CA ILE A 237 7.27 -3.29 -6.52
C ILE A 237 8.10 -3.04 -5.29
N THR A 238 9.17 -3.81 -5.14
CA THR A 238 10.16 -3.62 -4.08
C THR A 238 11.57 -3.84 -4.63
N MET A 239 12.53 -3.79 -3.71
CA MET A 239 13.98 -4.05 -3.77
C MET A 239 14.44 -5.18 -4.73
N PRO A 240 15.74 -5.37 -5.00
CA PRO A 240 16.21 -6.46 -5.86
C PRO A 240 15.76 -7.85 -5.42
N ARG A 241 15.64 -8.76 -6.41
CA ARG A 241 15.16 -10.14 -6.26
C ARG A 241 15.85 -10.95 -5.16
N SER A 242 17.12 -10.66 -4.88
CA SER A 242 17.91 -11.35 -3.84
C SER A 242 17.35 -11.17 -2.42
N SER A 243 16.40 -10.25 -2.23
CA SER A 243 15.87 -9.89 -0.92
C SER A 243 14.37 -10.15 -0.79
N TRP A 244 13.75 -10.76 -1.81
CA TRP A 244 12.32 -11.10 -1.77
C TRP A 244 12.05 -12.29 -0.85
N PRO A 245 10.90 -12.30 -0.14
CA PRO A 245 10.40 -13.52 0.49
C PRO A 245 10.26 -14.64 -0.55
N GLU A 246 10.49 -15.88 -0.14
CA GLU A 246 10.38 -17.03 -1.03
C GLU A 246 8.99 -17.11 -1.68
N GLY A 247 8.94 -17.46 -2.97
CA GLY A 247 7.68 -17.59 -3.73
C GLY A 247 7.01 -16.27 -4.15
N THR A 248 7.59 -15.12 -3.80
CA THR A 248 7.04 -13.81 -4.17
C THR A 248 7.73 -13.21 -5.40
N HIS A 249 7.05 -12.29 -6.07
CA HIS A 249 7.54 -11.60 -7.27
C HIS A 249 7.04 -10.17 -7.33
N ASN A 250 7.83 -9.27 -7.92
CA ASN A 250 7.30 -7.97 -8.31
C ASN A 250 6.14 -8.16 -9.30
N LEU A 251 5.13 -7.32 -9.20
CA LEU A 251 3.95 -7.29 -10.07
C LEU A 251 3.91 -5.97 -10.83
N TYR A 252 3.50 -6.05 -12.09
CA TYR A 252 3.12 -4.91 -12.91
C TYR A 252 1.88 -5.26 -13.71
N ASN A 253 0.81 -4.47 -13.59
CA ASN A 253 -0.52 -4.78 -14.14
C ASN A 253 -1.01 -6.20 -13.80
N GLY A 254 -0.78 -6.66 -12.57
CA GLY A 254 -1.16 -7.98 -12.06
C GLY A 254 -0.32 -9.15 -12.58
N GLN A 255 0.62 -8.90 -13.50
CA GLN A 255 1.47 -9.94 -14.09
C GLN A 255 2.79 -10.07 -13.33
N TYR A 256 3.31 -11.30 -13.26
CA TYR A 256 4.61 -11.57 -12.67
C TYR A 256 5.75 -10.93 -13.48
N GLY A 257 6.62 -10.19 -12.81
CA GLY A 257 7.91 -9.74 -13.35
C GLY A 257 7.94 -8.33 -13.98
N ASN A 258 9.17 -7.88 -14.25
CA ASN A 258 9.60 -6.66 -14.96
C ASN A 258 9.19 -5.28 -14.42
N ALA A 259 8.62 -5.17 -13.23
CA ALA A 259 8.58 -3.88 -12.56
C ALA A 259 10.00 -3.45 -12.13
N ASP A 260 10.45 -2.30 -12.65
CA ASP A 260 11.76 -1.73 -12.33
C ASP A 260 11.85 -1.38 -10.84
N ALA A 261 12.75 -2.06 -10.13
CA ALA A 261 13.01 -1.85 -8.71
C ALA A 261 13.92 -0.66 -8.43
N SER A 262 14.53 -0.04 -9.45
CA SER A 262 15.55 1.01 -9.28
C SER A 262 15.05 2.21 -8.47
N GLY A 263 13.78 2.60 -8.69
CA GLY A 263 13.09 3.66 -7.92
C GLY A 263 12.54 3.22 -6.55
N HIS A 264 12.49 1.91 -6.28
CA HIS A 264 11.73 1.31 -5.17
C HIS A 264 12.65 0.57 -4.17
N THR A 265 13.92 0.93 -4.10
CA THR A 265 14.90 0.21 -3.26
C THR A 265 14.71 0.44 -1.75
N GLN A 266 14.02 1.52 -1.38
CA GLN A 266 13.84 1.96 0.01
C GLN A 266 12.43 1.79 0.55
N HIS A 267 11.45 1.45 -0.29
CA HIS A 267 10.03 1.36 0.06
C HIS A 267 9.37 0.20 -0.70
N VAL A 268 8.14 -0.14 -0.31
CA VAL A 268 7.26 -1.02 -1.09
C VAL A 268 6.25 -0.13 -1.79
N HIS A 269 6.20 -0.20 -3.11
CA HIS A 269 5.15 0.43 -3.89
C HIS A 269 4.02 -0.56 -4.10
N VAL A 270 2.80 -0.15 -3.77
CA VAL A 270 1.58 -0.93 -3.97
C VAL A 270 0.62 -0.08 -4.79
N SER A 271 0.07 -0.66 -5.85
CA SER A 271 -1.07 -0.08 -6.55
C SER A 271 -2.18 -1.10 -6.69
N VAL A 272 -3.43 -0.63 -6.71
CA VAL A 272 -4.61 -1.43 -7.01
C VAL A 272 -5.07 -1.19 -8.46
N MET A 273 -5.84 -2.14 -8.98
CA MET A 273 -6.60 -1.99 -10.22
C MET A 273 -8.04 -1.58 -9.87
N GLU A 274 -8.67 -0.79 -10.74
CA GLU A 274 -10.10 -0.44 -10.60
C GLU A 274 -11.01 -1.69 -10.57
N ARG A 275 -10.55 -2.79 -11.19
CA ARG A 275 -11.27 -4.07 -11.25
C ARG A 275 -10.29 -5.23 -11.10
N CYS A 276 -10.68 -6.22 -10.30
CA CYS A 276 -10.00 -7.50 -10.21
C CYS A 276 -10.18 -8.29 -11.53
N PRO A 277 -9.14 -9.01 -12.00
CA PRO A 277 -9.21 -9.92 -13.15
C PRO A 277 -10.01 -11.20 -12.89
#